data_AF-A0A1Z4UZ15-F1
#
_entry.id   AF-A0A1Z4UZ15-F1
#
_cell.length_a   1.000
_cell.length_b   1.000
_cell.length_c   1.000
_cell.angle_alpha   90.00
_cell.angle_beta   90.00
_cell.angle_gamma   90.00
#
_symmetry.space_group_name_H-M   'P 1'
#
loop_
_entity.id
_entity.type
_entity.pdbx_description
1 polymer ?
#
loop_
_entity_poly.entity_id
_entity_poly.type
_entity_poly.pdbx_seq_one_letter_code
_entity_poly.pdbx_strand_id
1 'polypeptide(L)'
;MTTSFYGYSSFYGEHCLRSSLEHIYARYLDYVNIGWTYEHKTHTLSNEVRYKPDFLLETGEYVEIKGAFNFTYDLPKVQLFQSEYNVKVTILQEKDLRQLIKPTPFVFEHLRQEWKSFAKVRGILSAFVGFNSKGT
;
A
#
# COMPACT_ATOMS: atom_id res chain seq x y z
N MET A 1 -21.58 -19.01 4.06
CA MET A 1 -20.89 -18.12 5.01
C MET A 1 -20.24 -17.01 4.21
N THR A 2 -20.76 -15.79 4.27
CA THR A 2 -20.17 -14.61 3.62
C THR A 2 -19.08 -14.05 4.53
N THR A 3 -17.83 -14.40 4.28
CA THR A 3 -16.69 -13.79 4.96
C THR A 3 -16.52 -12.37 4.42
N SER A 4 -17.12 -11.39 5.08
CA SER A 4 -16.85 -9.98 4.81
C SER A 4 -15.44 -9.66 5.31
N PHE A 5 -14.47 -9.62 4.39
CA PHE A 5 -13.13 -9.12 4.68
C PHE A 5 -13.20 -7.60 4.80
N TYR A 6 -13.41 -7.09 6.01
CA TYR A 6 -13.25 -5.68 6.30
C TYR A 6 -11.77 -5.31 6.18
N GLY A 7 -11.39 -4.67 5.07
CA GLY A 7 -10.08 -4.06 4.92
C GLY A 7 -10.04 -2.72 5.66
N TYR A 8 -8.95 -2.43 6.35
CA TYR A 8 -8.70 -1.08 6.87
C TYR A 8 -7.94 -0.28 5.81
N SER A 9 -8.24 1.02 5.69
CA SER A 9 -7.45 1.93 4.85
C SER A 9 -7.37 3.31 5.46
N SER A 10 -6.25 3.99 5.23
CA SER A 10 -6.05 5.38 5.62
C SER A 10 -5.55 6.20 4.44
N PHE A 11 -5.86 7.50 4.46
CA PHE A 11 -5.26 8.45 3.53
C PHE A 11 -3.85 8.83 3.96
N TYR A 12 -2.97 8.99 2.97
CA TYR A 12 -1.67 9.63 3.08
C TYR A 12 -1.54 10.59 1.89
N GLY A 13 -1.64 11.90 2.16
CA GLY A 13 -1.92 12.88 1.11
C GLY A 13 -3.24 12.53 0.40
N GLU A 14 -3.17 12.40 -0.92
CA GLU A 14 -4.30 11.99 -1.76
C GLU A 14 -4.45 10.46 -1.95
N HIS A 15 -3.50 9.67 -1.44
CA HIS A 15 -3.47 8.22 -1.66
C HIS A 15 -4.18 7.44 -0.55
N CYS A 16 -5.03 6.49 -0.93
CA CYS A 16 -5.74 5.61 -0.01
C CYS A 16 -4.98 4.29 0.22
N LEU A 17 -4.04 4.29 1.15
CA LEU A 17 -3.19 3.16 1.47
C LEU A 17 -3.95 2.05 2.22
N ARG A 18 -3.71 0.80 1.86
CA ARG A 18 -4.45 -0.39 2.33
C ARG A 18 -3.82 -1.08 3.52
N SER A 19 -2.62 -0.67 3.92
CA SER A 19 -1.94 -1.22 5.08
C SER A 19 -1.05 -0.21 5.78
N SER A 20 -0.79 -0.45 7.07
CA SER A 20 0.21 0.33 7.81
C SER A 20 1.62 0.18 7.23
N LEU A 21 1.91 -0.95 6.58
CA LEU A 21 3.23 -1.19 5.97
C LEU A 21 3.44 -0.30 4.74
N GLU A 22 2.40 -0.16 3.89
CA GLU A 22 2.42 0.81 2.78
C GLU A 22 2.63 2.24 3.28
N HIS A 23 1.94 2.62 4.37
CA HIS A 23 2.12 3.94 4.98
C HIS A 23 3.54 4.16 5.49
N ILE A 24 4.13 3.18 6.16
CA ILE A 24 5.52 3.25 6.62
C ILE A 24 6.48 3.42 5.44
N TYR A 25 6.23 2.72 4.33
CA TYR A 25 7.08 2.83 3.15
C TYR A 25 6.93 4.18 2.44
N ALA A 26 5.71 4.69 2.28
CA ALA A 26 5.47 6.03 1.74
C ALA A 26 6.18 7.11 2.59
N ARG A 27 6.09 7.02 3.92
CA ARG A 27 6.80 7.91 4.84
C ARG A 27 8.31 7.85 4.69
N TYR A 28 8.85 6.65 4.51
CA TYR A 28 10.27 6.45 4.25
C TYR A 28 10.69 7.11 2.93
N LEU A 29 9.97 6.85 1.84
CA LEU A 29 10.27 7.40 0.51
C LEU A 29 10.29 8.93 0.52
N ASP A 30 9.30 9.56 1.16
CA ASP A 30 9.24 11.01 1.30
C ASP A 30 10.41 11.56 2.13
N TYR A 31 10.79 10.87 3.21
CA TYR A 31 11.92 11.27 4.05
C TYR A 31 13.26 11.24 3.28
N VAL A 32 13.45 10.24 2.41
CA VAL A 32 14.66 10.14 1.58
C VAL A 32 14.54 10.87 0.24
N ASN A 33 13.45 11.59 0.01
CA ASN A 33 13.15 12.35 -1.21
C ASN A 33 13.18 11.50 -2.50
N ILE A 34 12.63 10.29 -2.46
CA ILE A 34 12.44 9.46 -3.67
C ILE A 34 11.00 9.63 -4.16
N GLY A 35 10.80 10.08 -5.40
CA GLY A 35 9.48 10.18 -6.01
C GLY A 35 8.82 8.81 -6.21
N TRP A 36 7.50 8.75 -5.98
CA TRP A 36 6.71 7.52 -6.11
C TRP A 36 5.28 7.79 -6.57
N THR A 37 4.67 6.78 -7.18
CA THR A 37 3.24 6.75 -7.49
C THR A 37 2.60 5.54 -6.83
N TYR A 38 1.52 5.76 -6.10
CA TYR A 38 0.73 4.67 -5.51
C TYR A 38 -0.10 3.97 -6.58
N GLU A 39 -0.02 2.64 -6.63
CA GLU A 39 -0.99 1.81 -7.35
C GLU A 39 -1.16 2.26 -8.82
N HIS A 40 -0.05 2.63 -9.46
CA HIS A 40 0.02 3.38 -10.72
C HIS A 40 -0.84 2.79 -11.84
N LYS A 41 -0.76 1.46 -12.04
CA LYS A 41 -1.46 0.78 -13.13
C LYS A 41 -1.79 -0.66 -12.76
N THR A 42 -2.98 -1.10 -13.18
CA THR A 42 -3.35 -2.52 -13.17
C THR A 42 -2.91 -3.16 -14.48
N HIS A 43 -2.18 -4.26 -14.40
CA HIS A 43 -1.71 -5.06 -15.52
C HIS A 43 -2.51 -6.36 -15.60
N THR A 44 -2.96 -6.71 -16.79
CA THR A 44 -3.48 -8.06 -17.07
C THR A 44 -2.31 -8.87 -17.62
N LEU A 45 -1.98 -9.98 -16.94
CA LEU A 45 -0.90 -10.88 -17.34
C LEU A 45 -1.40 -11.88 -18.41
N SER A 46 -0.49 -12.61 -19.06
CA SER A 46 -0.83 -13.59 -20.09
C SER A 46 -1.75 -14.72 -19.62
N ASN A 47 -1.77 -15.01 -18.32
CA ASN A 47 -2.65 -15.99 -17.69
C ASN A 47 -3.97 -15.36 -17.16
N GLU A 48 -4.33 -14.18 -17.66
CA GLU A 48 -5.54 -13.41 -17.31
C GLU A 48 -5.60 -12.91 -15.86
N VAL A 49 -4.58 -13.17 -15.05
CA VAL A 49 -4.47 -12.64 -13.68
C VAL A 49 -4.20 -11.14 -13.75
N ARG A 50 -4.95 -10.38 -12.95
CA ARG A 50 -4.66 -8.96 -12.73
C ARG A 50 -3.61 -8.79 -11.64
N TYR A 51 -2.61 -7.97 -11.93
CA TYR A 51 -1.57 -7.60 -10.98
C TYR A 51 -1.42 -6.08 -10.95
N LYS A 52 -1.29 -5.53 -9.74
CA LYS A 52 -1.20 -4.10 -9.50
C LYS A 52 -0.21 -3.89 -8.36
N PRO A 53 1.07 -3.61 -8.66
CA PRO A 53 2.05 -3.30 -7.63
C PRO A 53 1.62 -2.11 -6.77
N ASP A 54 2.03 -2.12 -5.50
CA ASP A 54 1.69 -1.05 -4.56
C ASP A 54 2.35 0.29 -4.92
N PHE A 55 3.62 0.28 -5.33
CA PHE A 55 4.38 1.49 -5.66
C PHE A 55 5.13 1.35 -6.99
N LEU A 56 5.22 2.46 -7.73
CA LEU A 56 6.20 2.68 -8.80
C LEU A 56 7.10 3.84 -8.38
N LEU A 57 8.41 3.61 -8.32
CA LEU A 57 9.41 4.63 -8.01
C LEU A 57 9.77 5.42 -9.28
N GLU A 58 10.25 6.65 -9.13
CA GLU A 58 10.72 7.49 -10.24
C GLU A 58 11.87 6.85 -11.05
N THR A 59 12.58 5.89 -10.45
CA THR A 59 13.63 5.09 -11.11
C THR A 59 13.07 4.05 -12.10
N GLY A 60 11.75 3.85 -12.13
CA GLY A 60 11.08 2.80 -12.90
C GLY A 60 10.97 1.46 -12.18
N GLU A 61 11.45 1.36 -10.94
CA GLU A 61 11.33 0.15 -10.12
C GLU A 61 9.93 0.05 -9.48
N TYR A 62 9.32 -1.13 -9.57
CA TYR A 62 8.09 -1.43 -8.85
C TYR A 62 8.41 -2.00 -7.47
N VAL A 63 7.57 -1.68 -6.49
CA VAL A 63 7.68 -2.22 -5.14
C VAL A 63 6.34 -2.78 -4.67
N GLU A 64 6.36 -3.99 -4.14
CA GLU A 64 5.20 -4.68 -3.58
C GLU A 64 5.40 -4.84 -2.06
N ILE A 65 4.43 -4.38 -1.27
CA ILE A 65 4.44 -4.48 0.19
C ILE A 65 3.61 -5.68 0.63
N LYS A 66 4.21 -6.54 1.47
CA LYS A 66 3.55 -7.76 1.95
C LYS A 66 3.78 -7.98 3.43
N GLY A 67 2.69 -8.15 4.19
CA GLY A 67 2.77 -8.61 5.58
C GLY A 67 3.21 -10.08 5.63
N ALA A 68 2.30 -10.98 5.24
CA ALA A 68 2.62 -12.36 4.94
C ALA A 68 2.95 -12.50 3.45
N PHE A 69 3.96 -13.30 3.12
CA PHE A 69 4.32 -13.60 1.74
C PHE A 69 4.28 -15.11 1.52
N ASN A 70 3.42 -15.55 0.60
CA ASN A 70 3.32 -16.95 0.23
C ASN A 70 4.14 -17.20 -1.03
N PHE A 71 5.30 -17.84 -0.88
CA PHE A 71 6.19 -18.15 -2.00
C PHE A 71 5.55 -19.02 -3.08
N THR A 72 4.51 -19.80 -2.76
CA THR A 72 3.83 -20.66 -3.73
C THR A 72 2.82 -19.88 -4.58
N TYR A 73 2.17 -18.86 -4.03
CA TYR A 73 1.07 -18.16 -4.71
C TYR A 73 1.42 -16.72 -5.12
N ASP A 74 2.20 -16.01 -4.32
CA ASP A 74 2.55 -14.61 -4.59
C ASP A 74 3.73 -14.52 -5.56
N LEU A 75 4.78 -15.32 -5.35
CA LEU A 75 6.01 -15.23 -6.13
C LEU A 75 5.81 -15.50 -7.63
N PRO A 76 5.06 -16.55 -8.07
CA PRO A 76 4.90 -16.82 -9.50
C PRO A 76 4.23 -15.67 -10.25
N LYS A 77 3.27 -14.98 -9.62
CA LYS A 77 2.59 -13.82 -10.19
C LYS A 77 3.54 -12.64 -10.37
N VAL A 78 4.39 -12.37 -9.37
CA VAL A 78 5.41 -11.31 -9.45
C VAL A 78 6.43 -11.64 -10.54
N GLN A 79 6.94 -12.88 -10.58
CA GLN A 79 7.90 -13.32 -11.59
C GLN A 79 7.34 -13.25 -13.00
N LEU A 80 6.07 -13.65 -13.20
CA LEU A 80 5.40 -13.54 -14.48
C LEU A 80 5.35 -12.09 -14.95
N PHE A 81 4.90 -11.17 -14.07
CA PHE A 81 4.89 -9.74 -14.36
C PHE A 81 6.27 -9.19 -14.70
N GLN A 82 7.31 -9.53 -13.92
CA GLN A 82 8.68 -9.10 -14.20
C GLN A 82 9.15 -9.56 -15.58
N SER A 83 8.86 -10.80 -15.95
CA SER A 83 9.27 -11.37 -17.24
C SER A 83 8.52 -10.77 -18.42
N GLU A 84 7.20 -10.62 -18.33
CA GLU A 84 6.35 -10.10 -19.41
C GLU A 84 6.61 -8.63 -19.73
N TYR A 85 6.86 -7.82 -18.69
CA TYR A 85 7.04 -6.38 -18.84
C TYR A 85 8.51 -5.95 -18.85
N ASN A 86 9.44 -6.90 -18.65
CA ASN A 86 10.87 -6.65 -18.51
C ASN A 86 11.17 -5.56 -17.45
N VAL A 87 10.59 -5.75 -16.25
CA VAL A 87 10.68 -4.81 -15.13
C VAL A 87 11.25 -5.46 -13.87
N LYS A 88 11.79 -4.63 -12.97
CA LYS A 88 12.18 -5.04 -11.63
C LYS A 88 11.00 -4.82 -10.66
N VAL A 89 10.71 -5.84 -9.86
CA VAL A 89 9.83 -5.73 -8.69
C VAL A 89 10.61 -6.10 -7.45
N THR A 90 10.65 -5.21 -6.46
CA THR A 90 11.18 -5.52 -5.12
C THR A 90 10.01 -5.80 -4.18
N ILE A 91 10.07 -6.91 -3.47
CA ILE A 91 9.07 -7.30 -2.48
C ILE A 91 9.62 -6.93 -1.11
N LEU A 92 8.92 -6.08 -0.36
CA LEU A 92 9.31 -5.69 0.98
C LEU A 92 8.30 -6.20 2.00
N GLN A 93 8.81 -6.83 3.04
CA GLN A 93 8.03 -7.25 4.20
C GLN A 93 8.33 -6.37 5.42
N GLU A 94 7.56 -6.57 6.50
CA GLU A 94 7.74 -5.83 7.75
C GLU A 94 9.20 -5.84 8.24
N LYS A 95 9.88 -6.99 8.16
CA LYS A 95 11.29 -7.10 8.56
C LYS A 95 12.20 -6.16 7.76
N ASP A 96 11.92 -6.00 6.46
CA ASP A 96 12.72 -5.19 5.54
C ASP A 96 12.45 -3.71 5.81
N LEU A 97 11.18 -3.34 5.99
CA LEU A 97 10.79 -1.99 6.39
C LEU A 97 11.40 -1.58 7.74
N ARG A 98 11.42 -2.49 8.72
CA ARG A 98 12.10 -2.25 10.01
C ARG A 98 13.58 -1.97 9.82
N GLN A 99 14.27 -2.63 8.89
CA GLN A 99 15.67 -2.32 8.59
C GLN A 99 15.81 -0.99 7.85
N LEU A 100 14.97 -0.74 6.85
CA LEU A 100 15.01 0.46 6.01
C LEU A 100 14.84 1.75 6.81
N ILE A 101 13.98 1.75 7.82
CA ILE A 101 13.74 2.97 8.62
C ILE A 101 14.72 3.18 9.78
N LYS A 102 15.56 2.19 10.13
CA LYS A 102 16.55 2.33 11.22
C LYS A 102 17.44 3.58 11.15
N PRO A 103 17.95 4.01 9.98
CA PRO A 103 18.78 5.23 9.90
C PRO A 103 17.96 6.53 9.89
N THR A 104 16.64 6.46 9.98
CA THR A 104 15.73 7.62 10.00
C THR A 104 15.33 7.94 11.45
N PRO A 105 14.77 9.13 11.75
CA PRO A 105 14.20 9.43 13.07
C PRO A 105 12.89 8.68 13.35
N PHE A 106 12.40 7.85 12.42
CA PHE A 106 11.13 7.16 12.59
C PHE A 106 11.22 5.98 13.55
N VAL A 107 10.15 5.81 14.32
CA VAL A 107 9.91 4.62 15.14
C VAL A 107 8.80 3.81 14.48
N PHE A 108 9.08 2.55 14.14
CA PHE A 108 8.16 1.68 13.40
C PHE A 108 6.75 1.65 14.01
N GLU A 109 6.67 1.45 15.34
CA GLU A 109 5.38 1.36 16.02
C GLU A 109 4.63 2.69 16.03
N HIS A 110 5.32 3.84 16.07
CA HIS A 110 4.66 5.14 16.00
C HIS A 110 4.00 5.34 14.64
N LEU A 111 4.71 5.05 13.55
CA LEU A 111 4.13 5.12 12.20
C LEU A 111 2.97 4.14 12.03
N ARG A 112 3.06 2.95 12.63
CA ARG A 112 1.97 1.97 12.62
C ARG A 112 0.73 2.48 13.36
N GLN A 113 0.91 3.11 14.51
CA GLN A 113 -0.19 3.69 15.28
C GLN A 113 -0.77 4.93 14.61
N GLU A 114 0.08 5.74 13.98
CA GLU A 114 -0.36 6.87 13.16
C GLU A 114 -1.28 6.40 12.03
N TRP A 115 -0.91 5.36 11.27
CA TRP A 115 -1.82 4.82 10.27
C TRP A 115 -3.14 4.32 10.88
N LYS A 116 -3.08 3.65 12.03
CA LYS A 116 -4.28 3.11 12.72
C LYS A 116 -5.21 4.20 13.23
N SER A 117 -4.70 5.35 13.67
CA SER A 117 -5.55 6.45 14.18
C SER A 117 -6.40 7.08 13.07
N PHE A 118 -5.93 7.00 11.83
CA PHE A 118 -6.65 7.48 10.65
C PHE A 118 -7.38 6.37 9.88
N ALA A 119 -7.03 5.11 10.12
CA ALA A 119 -7.60 3.97 9.42
C ALA A 119 -9.10 3.85 9.67
N LYS A 120 -9.87 3.88 8.58
CA LYS A 120 -11.31 3.62 8.59
C LYS A 120 -11.57 2.23 8.04
N VAL A 121 -12.63 1.58 8.55
CA VAL A 121 -13.12 0.32 8.00
C VAL A 121 -13.68 0.57 6.60
N ARG A 122 -13.14 -0.12 5.57
CA ARG A 122 -13.72 -0.12 4.23
C ARG A 122 -15.08 -0.80 4.27
N GLY A 123 -16.14 -0.05 3.96
CA GLY A 123 -17.52 -0.56 3.89
C GLY A 123 -18.54 0.15 4.78
N ILE A 124 -18.12 1.05 5.67
CA ILE A 124 -19.04 1.98 6.35
C ILE A 124 -18.91 3.33 5.65
N LEU A 125 -19.82 3.62 4.72
CA LEU A 125 -20.16 5.01 4.44
C LEU A 125 -20.53 5.63 5.78
N SER A 126 -19.76 6.62 6.22
CA SER A 126 -20.20 7.51 7.28
C SER A 126 -21.42 8.28 6.77
N ALA A 127 -22.60 7.69 6.94
CA ALA A 127 -23.87 8.39 6.87
C ALA A 127 -23.98 9.31 8.09
N PHE A 128 -23.18 10.37 8.13
CA PHE A 128 -23.38 11.52 9.00
C PHE A 128 -22.74 12.75 8.34
N VAL A 129 -23.34 13.18 7.24
CA VAL A 129 -23.38 14.60 6.88
C VAL A 129 -24.85 15.00 6.86
N GLY A 130 -25.41 15.15 8.06
CA GLY A 130 -26.67 15.84 8.25
C GLY A 130 -26.40 17.33 8.23
N PHE A 131 -26.52 17.95 7.06
CA PHE A 131 -26.72 19.38 6.90
C PHE A 131 -27.83 19.85 7.85
N ASN A 132 -27.56 20.84 8.69
CA ASN A 132 -28.60 21.69 9.24
C ASN A 132 -28.30 23.14 8.87
N SER A 133 -28.62 23.47 7.62
CA SER A 133 -28.84 24.84 7.16
C SER A 133 -30.35 25.07 7.05
N LYS A 134 -30.93 25.71 8.06
CA LYS A 134 -32.11 26.59 7.96
C LYS A 134 -31.94 27.63 9.07
N GLY A 135 -31.80 28.93 8.84
CA GLY A 135 -32.18 29.69 7.65
C GLY A 135 -33.68 30.01 7.66
N THR A 136 -34.14 30.73 8.68
CA THR A 136 -35.06 31.90 8.67
C THR A 136 -35.20 32.41 10.09
#